data_AF-A0A4Q6B651-F1
#
_entry.id   AF-A0A4Q6B651-F1
#
_cell.length_a   1.000
_cell.length_b   1.000
_cell.length_c   1.000
_cell.angle_alpha   90.00
_cell.angle_beta   90.00
_cell.angle_gamma   90.00
#
_symmetry.space_group_name_H-M   'P 1'
#
loop_
_entity.id
_entity.type
_entity.pdbx_description
1 polymer ?
#
loop_
_entity_poly.entity_id
_entity_poly.type
_entity_poly.pdbx_seq_one_letter_code
_entity_poly.pdbx_strand_id
1 'polypeptide(L)'
;MTGYIILRQAGNVLGVLNNGQTYNVGDVINGSTVVFKGTTLNFTDTGLTNGTTYNYVLHAIGPGGNTYQAAGYQWIRPKACGGLNWGNACWYLSAASQSCKDLCIANSAAYDYTSMKYYLYQKTSNDCRDLAVNLGYLTPPASSIRTINSQKFACSVSGTQISYSTLEPTYNNDGSRAETYQSICACN
;
A
#
# COMPACT_ATOMS: atom_id res chain seq x y z
N MET A 1 -21.25 -13.65 -26.48
CA MET A 1 -20.48 -13.41 -25.23
C MET A 1 -21.38 -12.65 -24.28
N THR A 2 -21.47 -13.07 -23.02
CA THR A 2 -22.42 -12.53 -22.02
C THR A 2 -21.72 -11.85 -20.84
N GLY A 3 -20.41 -12.00 -20.70
CA GLY A 3 -19.61 -11.34 -19.67
C GLY A 3 -18.24 -11.97 -19.51
N TYR A 4 -17.64 -11.72 -18.35
CA TYR A 4 -16.34 -12.20 -17.92
C TYR A 4 -16.40 -12.74 -16.50
N ILE A 5 -15.51 -13.68 -16.19
CA ILE A 5 -15.27 -14.19 -14.85
C ILE A 5 -13.76 -14.29 -14.62
N ILE A 6 -13.30 -13.88 -13.43
CA ILE A 6 -11.88 -13.89 -13.07
C ILE A 6 -11.68 -14.82 -11.88
N LEU A 7 -10.75 -15.75 -12.02
CA LEU A 7 -10.23 -16.56 -10.92
C LEU A 7 -8.91 -15.97 -10.43
N ARG A 8 -8.73 -15.97 -9.11
CA ARG A 8 -7.49 -15.59 -8.42
C ARG A 8 -6.99 -16.73 -7.55
N GLN A 9 -5.68 -16.95 -7.53
CA GLN A 9 -5.05 -17.80 -6.53
C GLN A 9 -3.69 -17.27 -6.09
N ALA A 10 -3.36 -17.43 -4.81
CA ALA A 10 -1.99 -17.23 -4.32
C ALA A 10 -1.12 -18.43 -4.75
N GLY A 11 -0.05 -18.21 -5.51
CA GLY A 11 0.80 -19.29 -6.05
C GLY A 11 0.26 -19.96 -7.32
N ASN A 12 0.83 -21.10 -7.71
CA ASN A 12 1.04 -21.45 -9.12
C ASN A 12 -0.08 -22.15 -9.89
N VAL A 13 -1.11 -22.72 -9.24
CA VAL A 13 -2.07 -23.58 -9.96
C VAL A 13 -3.45 -22.97 -9.92
N LEU A 14 -3.90 -22.37 -11.01
CA LEU A 14 -5.27 -21.88 -11.12
C LEU A 14 -6.26 -23.03 -11.31
N GLY A 15 -7.42 -22.91 -10.69
CA GLY A 15 -8.58 -23.75 -10.95
C GLY A 15 -9.09 -23.55 -12.37
N VAL A 16 -9.75 -24.59 -12.90
CA VAL A 16 -10.38 -24.56 -14.22
C VAL A 16 -11.89 -24.52 -14.03
N LEU A 17 -12.56 -23.61 -14.74
CA LEU A 17 -14.01 -23.55 -14.75
C LEU A 17 -14.56 -24.65 -15.65
N ASN A 18 -15.56 -25.37 -15.17
CA ASN A 18 -16.23 -26.41 -15.95
C ASN A 18 -17.47 -25.85 -16.64
N ASN A 19 -17.64 -26.15 -17.93
CA ASN A 19 -18.86 -25.78 -18.66
C ASN A 19 -20.09 -26.51 -18.09
N GLY A 20 -21.22 -25.81 -18.09
CA GLY A 20 -22.48 -26.30 -17.52
C GLY A 20 -22.67 -25.97 -16.04
N GLN A 21 -21.62 -25.53 -15.35
CA GLN A 21 -21.70 -25.05 -13.96
C GLN A 21 -21.92 -23.55 -13.91
N THR A 22 -22.57 -23.07 -12.85
CA THR A 22 -22.70 -21.64 -12.55
C THR A 22 -21.83 -21.29 -11.36
N TYR A 23 -20.96 -20.29 -11.54
CA TYR A 23 -20.08 -19.78 -10.49
C TYR A 23 -20.46 -18.36 -10.11
N ASN A 24 -20.29 -18.00 -8.85
CA ASN A 24 -20.53 -16.68 -8.28
C ASN A 24 -19.27 -16.15 -7.60
N VAL A 25 -19.21 -14.83 -7.39
CA VAL A 25 -18.12 -14.19 -6.65
C VAL A 25 -18.04 -14.77 -5.25
N GLY A 26 -16.85 -15.18 -4.82
CA GLY A 26 -16.60 -15.85 -3.55
C GLY A 26 -16.49 -17.38 -3.64
N ASP A 27 -16.95 -18.00 -4.73
CA ASP A 27 -16.78 -19.44 -4.92
C ASP A 27 -15.30 -19.83 -4.98
N VAL A 28 -14.98 -21.01 -4.45
CA VAL A 28 -13.63 -21.57 -4.48
C VAL A 28 -13.59 -22.80 -5.38
N ILE A 29 -12.76 -22.77 -6.42
CA ILE A 29 -12.58 -23.82 -7.42
C ILE A 29 -11.13 -24.28 -7.35
N ASN A 30 -10.88 -25.48 -6.82
CA ASN A 30 -9.54 -26.07 -6.71
C ASN A 30 -8.49 -25.12 -6.08
N GLY A 31 -8.90 -24.33 -5.08
CA GLY A 31 -8.03 -23.35 -4.40
C GLY A 31 -8.05 -21.94 -5.01
N SER A 32 -8.65 -21.75 -6.18
CA SER A 32 -8.84 -20.43 -6.78
C SER A 32 -10.16 -19.82 -6.34
N THR A 33 -10.17 -18.54 -6.01
CA THR A 33 -11.39 -17.79 -5.68
C THR A 33 -11.91 -17.06 -6.92
N VAL A 34 -13.23 -17.10 -7.14
CA VAL A 34 -13.88 -16.18 -8.09
C VAL A 34 -13.89 -14.79 -7.50
N VAL A 35 -13.09 -13.88 -8.05
CA VAL A 35 -12.96 -12.50 -7.56
C VAL A 35 -13.81 -11.51 -8.33
N PHE A 36 -14.23 -11.88 -9.54
CA PHE A 36 -15.07 -11.04 -10.37
C PHE A 36 -15.96 -11.86 -11.28
N LYS A 37 -17.20 -11.38 -11.49
CA LYS A 37 -18.12 -11.84 -12.52
C LYS A 37 -18.98 -10.65 -12.97
N GLY A 38 -18.99 -10.35 -14.25
CA GLY A 38 -19.73 -9.20 -14.76
C GLY A 38 -19.40 -8.86 -16.22
N THR A 39 -19.82 -7.69 -16.67
CA THR A 39 -19.62 -7.22 -18.05
C THR A 39 -18.62 -6.08 -18.18
N THR A 40 -18.15 -5.51 -17.06
CA THR A 40 -17.17 -4.42 -17.06
C THR A 40 -15.80 -4.92 -17.52
N LEU A 41 -15.08 -4.06 -18.23
CA LEU A 41 -13.71 -4.33 -18.70
C LEU A 41 -12.64 -3.97 -17.66
N ASN A 42 -13.04 -3.29 -16.59
CA ASN A 42 -12.18 -2.87 -15.49
C ASN A 42 -12.66 -3.56 -14.21
N PHE A 43 -11.70 -4.03 -13.42
CA PHE A 43 -11.92 -4.65 -12.11
C PHE A 43 -10.77 -4.28 -11.17
N THR A 44 -11.10 -3.89 -9.95
CA THR A 44 -10.14 -3.60 -8.89
C THR A 44 -10.24 -4.68 -7.82
N ASP A 45 -9.20 -5.51 -7.71
CA ASP A 45 -9.08 -6.49 -6.63
C ASP A 45 -8.41 -5.87 -5.40
N THR A 46 -8.98 -6.07 -4.22
CA THR A 46 -8.51 -5.44 -2.96
C THR A 46 -8.35 -6.49 -1.85
N GLY A 47 -7.69 -6.12 -0.76
CA GLY A 47 -7.47 -7.04 0.37
C GLY A 47 -6.41 -8.11 0.10
N LEU A 48 -5.50 -7.87 -0.85
CA LEU A 48 -4.40 -8.76 -1.18
C LEU A 48 -3.22 -8.57 -0.23
N THR A 49 -2.46 -9.63 0.01
CA THR A 49 -1.25 -9.56 0.81
C THR A 49 -0.09 -9.02 -0.04
N ASN A 50 0.48 -7.88 0.37
CA ASN A 50 1.67 -7.31 -0.24
C ASN A 50 2.82 -8.32 -0.27
N GLY A 51 3.51 -8.36 -1.41
CA GLY A 51 4.60 -9.29 -1.64
C GLY A 51 4.17 -10.73 -1.90
N THR A 52 2.88 -11.06 -1.93
CA THR A 52 2.42 -12.39 -2.37
C THR A 52 2.11 -12.37 -3.86
N THR A 53 2.65 -13.31 -4.64
CA THR A 53 2.31 -13.42 -6.05
C THR A 53 0.94 -14.07 -6.19
N TYR A 54 0.02 -13.37 -6.86
CA TYR A 54 -1.29 -13.87 -7.22
C TYR A 54 -1.35 -14.12 -8.72
N ASN A 55 -1.90 -15.26 -9.07
CA ASN A 55 -2.22 -15.63 -10.44
C ASN A 55 -3.68 -15.30 -10.71
N TYR A 56 -3.92 -14.72 -11.88
CA TYR A 56 -5.23 -14.38 -12.38
C TYR A 56 -5.46 -15.03 -13.73
N VAL A 57 -6.63 -15.64 -13.92
CA VAL A 57 -7.12 -16.03 -15.24
C VAL A 57 -8.46 -15.38 -15.50
N LEU A 58 -8.53 -14.70 -16.62
CA LEU A 58 -9.75 -14.16 -17.19
C LEU A 58 -10.39 -15.22 -18.08
N HIS A 59 -11.68 -15.49 -17.88
CA HIS A 59 -12.48 -16.26 -18.81
C HIS A 59 -13.60 -15.43 -19.41
N ALA A 60 -13.81 -15.57 -20.71
CA ALA A 60 -15.01 -15.09 -21.39
C ALA A 60 -16.19 -16.03 -21.07
N ILE A 61 -17.35 -15.45 -20.78
CA ILE A 61 -18.60 -16.17 -20.61
C ILE A 61 -19.35 -16.18 -21.94
N GLY A 62 -19.65 -17.38 -22.44
CA GLY A 62 -20.39 -17.56 -23.69
C GLY A 62 -21.90 -17.38 -23.56
N PRO A 63 -22.64 -17.51 -24.68
CA PRO A 63 -24.10 -17.52 -24.68
C PRO A 63 -24.65 -18.60 -23.72
N GLY A 64 -25.72 -18.30 -22.99
CA GLY A 64 -26.27 -19.21 -21.97
C GLY A 64 -25.65 -19.09 -20.57
N GLY A 65 -24.55 -18.34 -20.42
CA GLY A 65 -24.05 -17.89 -19.10
C GLY A 65 -23.26 -18.94 -18.29
N ASN A 66 -23.07 -20.14 -18.81
CA ASN A 66 -22.43 -21.28 -18.15
C ASN A 66 -21.33 -21.96 -18.99
N THR A 67 -20.85 -21.28 -20.04
CA THR A 67 -19.71 -21.72 -20.84
C THR A 67 -18.55 -20.75 -20.65
N TYR A 68 -17.36 -21.25 -20.36
CA TYR A 68 -16.19 -20.45 -20.00
C TYR A 68 -15.02 -20.78 -20.93
N GLN A 69 -14.35 -19.75 -21.44
CA GLN A 69 -13.12 -19.92 -22.21
C GLN A 69 -12.05 -18.97 -21.71
N ALA A 70 -10.86 -19.50 -21.41
CA ALA A 70 -9.74 -18.70 -20.94
C ALA A 70 -9.34 -17.68 -22.02
N ALA A 71 -9.31 -16.41 -21.64
CA ALA A 71 -9.02 -15.28 -22.52
C ALA A 71 -7.66 -14.64 -22.20
N GLY A 72 -7.13 -14.83 -20.98
CA GLY A 72 -5.82 -14.31 -20.61
C GLY A 72 -5.38 -14.71 -19.21
N TYR A 73 -4.06 -14.72 -19.01
CA TYR A 73 -3.40 -15.04 -17.74
C TYR A 73 -2.49 -13.89 -17.33
N GLN A 74 -2.49 -13.56 -16.04
CA GLN A 74 -1.62 -12.54 -15.48
C GLN A 74 -1.06 -12.97 -14.12
N TRP A 75 0.21 -12.62 -13.90
CA TRP A 75 0.93 -12.87 -12.67
C TRP A 75 1.17 -11.52 -12.02
N ILE A 76 0.39 -11.23 -10.99
CA ILE A 76 0.43 -9.93 -10.33
C ILE A 76 0.93 -10.15 -8.92
N ARG A 77 2.01 -9.49 -8.58
CA ARG A 77 2.50 -9.44 -7.21
C ARG A 77 2.23 -8.03 -6.69
N PRO A 78 1.18 -7.81 -5.88
CA PRO A 78 1.05 -6.60 -5.09
C PRO A 78 2.40 -6.35 -4.44
N LYS A 79 2.88 -5.13 -4.60
CA LYS A 79 4.28 -4.85 -4.36
C LYS A 79 4.61 -5.13 -2.89
N ALA A 80 5.67 -5.91 -2.65
CA ALA A 80 6.16 -6.13 -1.30
C ALA A 80 6.62 -4.79 -0.72
N CYS A 81 6.29 -4.52 0.55
CA CYS A 81 6.88 -3.39 1.25
C CYS A 81 8.38 -3.68 1.43
N GLY A 82 9.24 -2.85 0.83
CA GLY A 82 10.67 -2.80 1.17
C GLY A 82 10.92 -2.12 2.52
N GLY A 83 9.92 -1.44 3.06
CA GLY A 83 9.88 -0.87 4.42
C GLY A 83 8.90 -1.61 5.33
N LEU A 84 8.43 -0.95 6.39
CA LEU A 84 7.49 -1.53 7.35
C LEU A 84 6.07 -1.59 6.79
N ASN A 85 5.42 -2.74 6.85
CA ASN A 85 4.02 -2.90 6.43
C ASN A 85 3.08 -2.66 7.62
N TRP A 86 2.30 -1.59 7.57
CA TRP A 86 1.32 -1.28 8.60
C TRP A 86 0.17 -0.47 8.00
N GLY A 87 -1.07 -0.78 8.38
CA GLY A 87 -2.19 0.07 8.00
C GLY A 87 -2.50 0.16 6.51
N ASN A 88 -2.29 -0.93 5.77
CA ASN A 88 -2.47 -1.01 4.31
C ASN A 88 -1.53 -0.11 3.49
N ALA A 89 -0.41 0.33 4.08
CA ALA A 89 0.64 1.08 3.40
C ALA A 89 2.04 0.54 3.70
N CYS A 90 2.99 0.82 2.80
CA CYS A 90 4.40 0.54 3.00
C CYS A 90 5.11 1.79 3.52
N TRP A 91 5.66 1.72 4.73
CA TRP A 91 6.29 2.83 5.42
C TRP A 91 7.81 2.79 5.27
N TYR A 92 8.37 3.87 4.74
CA TYR A 92 9.81 4.02 4.55
C TYR A 92 10.33 5.22 5.35
N LEU A 93 11.60 5.15 5.75
CA LEU A 93 12.37 6.30 6.22
C LEU A 93 13.17 6.86 5.04
N SER A 94 13.02 8.16 4.78
CA SER A 94 13.80 8.83 3.75
C SER A 94 15.25 9.01 4.19
N ALA A 95 16.16 9.15 3.22
CA ALA A 95 17.43 9.82 3.48
C ALA A 95 17.17 11.29 3.88
N ALA A 96 18.15 11.93 4.53
CA ALA A 96 17.99 13.32 4.94
C ALA A 96 17.75 14.22 3.72
N SER A 97 16.73 15.08 3.78
CA SER A 97 16.31 15.97 2.68
C SER A 97 15.73 15.29 1.43
N GLN A 98 15.52 13.96 1.42
CA GLN A 98 14.82 13.26 0.34
C GLN A 98 13.30 13.40 0.52
N SER A 99 12.58 13.74 -0.56
CA SER A 99 11.12 13.84 -0.50
C SER A 99 10.46 12.46 -0.44
N CYS A 100 9.29 12.34 0.21
CA CYS A 100 8.53 11.09 0.21
C CYS A 100 8.13 10.64 -1.20
N LYS A 101 7.88 11.60 -2.10
CA LYS A 101 7.57 11.30 -3.49
C LYS A 101 8.74 10.62 -4.19
N ASP A 102 9.95 11.18 -4.05
CA ASP A 102 11.15 10.62 -4.67
C ASP A 102 11.56 9.29 -4.03
N LEU A 103 11.38 9.15 -2.72
CA LEU A 103 11.59 7.90 -2.00
C LEU A 103 10.65 6.80 -2.49
N CYS A 104 9.35 7.09 -2.65
CA CYS A 104 8.40 6.11 -3.17
C CYS A 104 8.74 5.71 -4.60
N ILE A 105 9.10 6.68 -5.47
CA ILE A 105 9.56 6.41 -6.84
C ILE A 105 10.81 5.54 -6.85
N ALA A 106 11.81 5.85 -6.02
CA ALA A 106 13.04 5.05 -5.90
C ALA A 106 12.75 3.62 -5.44
N ASN A 107 11.69 3.43 -4.65
CA ASN A 107 11.22 2.11 -4.27
C ASN A 107 10.29 1.49 -5.31
N SER A 108 9.96 2.14 -6.43
CA SER A 108 8.96 1.72 -7.45
C SER A 108 7.51 1.71 -6.95
N ALA A 109 7.09 2.69 -6.15
CA ALA A 109 5.70 2.88 -5.67
C ALA A 109 5.26 4.34 -5.84
N ALA A 110 3.95 4.59 -5.77
CA ALA A 110 3.44 5.94 -5.66
C ALA A 110 3.45 6.40 -4.19
N TYR A 111 3.45 7.72 -3.98
CA TYR A 111 3.29 8.29 -2.65
C TYR A 111 1.83 8.14 -2.20
N ASP A 112 1.60 7.45 -1.07
CA ASP A 112 0.26 7.19 -0.55
C ASP A 112 -0.17 8.32 0.39
N TYR A 113 -0.64 9.40 -0.22
CA TYR A 113 -1.18 10.55 0.49
C TYR A 113 -2.40 10.19 1.36
N THR A 114 -3.20 9.20 0.94
CA THR A 114 -4.44 8.82 1.64
C THR A 114 -4.10 8.16 2.97
N SER A 115 -3.18 7.20 2.97
CA SER A 115 -2.70 6.54 4.18
C SER A 115 -1.98 7.53 5.11
N MET A 116 -1.15 8.43 4.56
CA MET A 116 -0.54 9.50 5.37
C MET A 116 -1.59 10.39 6.04
N LYS A 117 -2.62 10.82 5.30
CA LYS A 117 -3.69 11.66 5.86
C LYS A 117 -4.52 10.93 6.91
N TYR A 118 -4.75 9.63 6.72
CA TYR A 118 -5.53 8.82 7.67
C TYR A 118 -4.88 8.76 9.04
N TYR A 119 -3.56 8.49 9.08
CA TYR A 119 -2.83 8.38 10.34
C TYR A 119 -2.43 9.74 10.94
N LEU A 120 -2.44 10.79 10.14
CA LEU A 120 -2.16 12.17 10.57
C LEU A 120 -3.44 13.01 10.60
N TYR A 121 -4.53 12.43 11.10
CA TYR A 121 -5.89 13.01 11.03
C TYR A 121 -5.98 14.45 11.56
N GLN A 122 -5.47 14.71 12.78
CA GLN A 122 -5.47 16.05 13.36
C GLN A 122 -4.24 16.86 12.97
N LYS A 123 -3.31 16.24 12.23
CA LYS A 123 -2.09 16.85 11.71
C LYS A 123 -1.20 17.44 12.82
N THR A 124 -1.20 16.81 13.99
CA THR A 124 -0.46 17.28 15.17
C THR A 124 0.86 16.54 15.37
N SER A 125 1.77 17.11 16.17
CA SER A 125 2.98 16.42 16.61
C SER A 125 2.68 15.14 17.40
N ASN A 126 1.49 15.03 18.00
CA ASN A 126 1.04 13.82 18.69
C ASN A 126 0.76 12.69 17.71
N ASP A 127 0.05 12.98 16.61
CA ASP A 127 -0.28 11.96 15.60
C ASP A 127 1.00 11.37 14.96
N CYS A 128 2.03 12.20 14.73
CA CYS A 128 3.32 11.67 14.25
C CYS A 128 4.01 10.77 15.25
N ARG A 129 4.02 11.19 16.51
CA ARG A 129 4.71 10.44 17.56
C ARG A 129 4.03 9.09 17.70
N ASP A 130 2.71 9.08 17.72
CA ASP A 130 1.91 7.86 17.84
C ASP A 130 2.12 6.96 16.61
N LEU A 131 2.20 7.54 15.41
CA LEU A 131 2.59 6.82 14.19
C LEU A 131 4.00 6.24 14.28
N ALA A 132 5.00 7.01 14.72
CA ALA A 132 6.38 6.55 14.87
C ALA A 132 6.51 5.45 15.94
N VAL A 133 5.72 5.52 17.02
CA VAL A 133 5.62 4.45 18.03
C VAL A 133 4.97 3.20 17.43
N ASN A 134 3.87 3.33 16.70
CA ASN A 134 3.19 2.21 16.06
C ASN A 134 4.04 1.52 15.00
N LEU A 135 4.89 2.28 14.31
CA LEU A 135 5.90 1.77 13.38
C LEU A 135 7.16 1.24 14.10
N GLY A 136 7.24 1.34 15.43
CA GLY A 136 8.38 0.83 16.21
C GLY A 136 9.66 1.66 16.09
N TYR A 137 9.58 2.86 15.52
CA TYR A 137 10.70 3.83 15.50
C TYR A 137 10.91 4.50 16.86
N LEU A 138 9.91 4.47 17.76
CA LEU A 138 9.97 5.00 19.12
C LEU A 138 9.40 4.00 20.14
N THR A 139 9.90 3.99 21.37
CA THR A 139 9.39 3.12 22.47
C THR A 139 8.45 3.89 23.43
N PRO A 140 7.29 3.31 23.83
CA PRO A 140 6.45 3.86 24.90
C PRO A 140 7.08 3.73 26.31
N PRO A 141 6.69 4.54 27.32
CA PRO A 141 5.89 5.76 27.23
C PRO A 141 6.79 6.92 26.81
N ALA A 142 6.56 7.47 25.62
CA ALA A 142 7.26 8.67 25.17
C ALA A 142 6.59 9.91 25.79
N SER A 143 6.58 10.00 27.12
CA SER A 143 6.22 11.22 27.86
C SER A 143 7.28 12.31 27.73
N SER A 144 8.47 11.96 27.25
CA SER A 144 9.49 12.85 26.70
C SER A 144 10.26 12.13 25.58
N ILE A 145 10.61 12.89 24.54
CA ILE A 145 11.23 12.40 23.31
C ILE A 145 12.65 11.91 23.62
N ARG A 146 12.83 10.62 23.87
CA ARG A 146 14.16 10.02 23.92
C ARG A 146 14.64 9.73 22.51
N THR A 147 15.62 10.52 22.09
CA THR A 147 16.52 10.28 20.97
C THR A 147 16.91 8.80 20.89
N ILE A 148 16.49 8.10 19.85
CA ILE A 148 17.09 6.81 19.49
C ILE A 148 18.06 7.10 18.33
N ASN A 149 19.35 6.90 18.56
CA ASN A 149 20.43 6.98 17.55
C ASN A 149 20.68 8.37 16.90
N SER A 150 20.41 9.48 17.59
CA SER A 150 20.68 10.85 17.09
C SER A 150 19.89 11.25 15.83
N GLN A 151 18.87 10.48 15.43
CA GLN A 151 18.08 10.73 14.22
C GLN A 151 16.88 11.62 14.51
N LYS A 152 16.72 12.70 13.71
CA LYS A 152 15.64 13.67 13.78
C LYS A 152 14.54 13.28 12.78
N PHE A 153 13.38 12.84 13.27
CA PHE A 153 12.26 12.39 12.42
C PHE A 153 11.22 13.48 12.21
N ALA A 154 10.78 13.63 10.97
CA ALA A 154 9.58 14.37 10.60
C ALA A 154 8.59 13.41 9.92
N CYS A 155 7.30 13.61 10.09
CA CYS A 155 6.32 13.03 9.15
C CYS A 155 5.95 14.14 8.16
N SER A 156 6.09 13.89 6.85
CA SER A 156 5.92 14.90 5.80
C SER A 156 4.70 14.61 4.94
N VAL A 157 3.92 15.64 4.59
CA VAL A 157 2.78 15.50 3.65
C VAL A 157 2.97 16.40 2.43
N SER A 158 2.93 15.81 1.22
CA SER A 158 3.02 16.54 -0.06
C SER A 158 1.64 17.07 -0.51
N GLY A 159 1.59 18.39 -0.78
CA GLY A 159 0.42 19.28 -0.84
C GLY A 159 0.78 20.63 -0.20
N THR A 160 -0.16 21.46 0.28
CA THR A 160 0.17 22.72 1.00
C THR A 160 0.62 22.47 2.46
N GLN A 161 1.72 21.71 2.56
CA GLN A 161 2.68 21.40 3.63
C GLN A 161 2.20 20.97 5.01
N ILE A 162 2.76 19.85 5.49
CA ILE A 162 2.92 19.57 6.92
C ILE A 162 4.28 18.91 7.17
N SER A 163 5.01 19.49 8.11
CA SER A 163 6.21 18.96 8.76
C SER A 163 5.97 19.06 10.27
N TYR A 164 6.50 18.16 11.08
CA TYR A 164 6.71 18.49 12.49
C TYR A 164 8.02 17.89 12.98
N SER A 165 8.75 18.73 13.71
CA SER A 165 9.85 18.36 14.58
C SER A 165 9.27 18.06 15.97
N THR A 166 10.06 17.40 16.80
CA THR A 166 9.81 17.36 18.25
C THR A 166 10.86 18.12 19.06
N LEU A 167 11.67 18.95 18.39
CA LEU A 167 12.64 19.83 19.03
C LEU A 167 12.59 21.22 18.39
N GLU A 168 12.69 22.25 19.23
CA GLU A 168 12.75 23.67 18.89
C GLU A 168 13.83 23.94 17.81
N PRO A 169 13.57 24.79 16.80
CA PRO A 169 14.52 25.04 15.72
C PRO A 169 15.76 25.82 16.21
N THR A 170 16.96 25.41 15.82
CA THR A 170 18.10 26.33 15.74
C THR A 170 18.12 26.99 14.36
N TYR A 171 18.18 28.33 14.33
CA TYR A 171 18.31 29.12 13.11
C TYR A 171 19.78 29.19 12.68
N ASN A 172 20.03 29.10 11.38
CA ASN A 172 21.29 29.58 10.82
C ASN A 172 21.42 31.09 11.08
N ASN A 173 22.66 31.60 11.05
CA ASN A 173 22.93 33.04 11.19
C ASN A 173 22.28 33.92 10.10
N ASP A 174 21.72 33.33 9.05
CA ASP A 174 20.98 33.99 7.96
C ASP A 174 19.44 33.89 8.11
N GLY A 175 18.94 33.32 9.21
CA GLY A 175 17.51 33.12 9.45
C GLY A 175 16.88 31.95 8.68
N SER A 176 17.67 31.15 7.95
CA SER A 176 17.20 29.91 7.32
C SER A 176 17.18 28.72 8.29
N ARG A 177 16.29 27.75 8.03
CA ARG A 177 16.21 26.50 8.80
C ARG A 177 17.30 25.55 8.30
N ALA A 178 18.34 25.28 9.09
CA ALA A 178 19.30 24.20 8.78
C ALA A 178 19.05 22.98 9.64
N GLU A 179 18.27 22.02 9.16
CA GLU A 179 18.29 20.67 9.75
C GLU A 179 18.00 19.59 8.69
N THR A 180 18.86 18.58 8.66
CA THR A 180 18.72 17.35 7.85
C THR A 180 17.73 16.40 8.53
N TYR A 181 16.44 16.48 8.17
CA TYR A 181 15.40 15.58 8.69
C TYR A 181 15.21 14.34 7.82
N GLN A 182 14.98 13.17 8.46
CA GLN A 182 14.44 11.99 7.78
C GLN A 182 12.91 12.01 7.86
N SER A 183 12.25 11.71 6.74
CA SER A 183 10.80 11.70 6.64
C SER A 183 10.25 10.27 6.77
N ILE A 184 9.22 10.09 7.58
CA ILE A 184 8.36 8.89 7.55
C ILE A 184 7.39 9.04 6.37
N CYS A 185 7.42 8.09 5.45
CA CYS A 185 6.70 8.17 4.18
C CYS A 185 5.88 6.90 3.92
N ALA A 186 4.59 7.06 3.63
CA ALA A 186 3.76 5.96 3.13
C ALA A 186 3.84 5.88 1.59
N CYS A 187 4.06 4.67 1.08
CA CYS A 187 4.07 4.39 -0.35
C CYS A 187 3.14 3.20 -0.66
N ASN A 188 2.46 3.27 -1.81
CA ASN A 188 1.57 2.23 -2.35
C ASN A 188 1.67 2.25 -3.89
#